data_AF-A0A6J1M8Z0-F1
#
_entry.id   AF-A0A6J1M8Z0-F1
#
_cell.length_a   1.000
_cell.length_b   1.000
_cell.length_c   1.000
_cell.angle_alpha   90.00
_cell.angle_beta   90.00
_cell.angle_gamma   90.00
#
_symmetry.space_group_name_H-M   'P 1'
#
loop_
_entity.id
_entity.type
_entity.pdbx_description
1 polymer ?
#
loop_
_entity_poly.entity_id
_entity_poly.type
_entity_poly.pdbx_seq_one_letter_code
_entity_poly.pdbx_strand_id
1 'polypeptide(L)'
;MAKIIISAFLCLAMFGSLAQAAAGACREANGTAPVSGSCDAYIECKNGVAEEKLCPDGLLYNEKSTGYPCGYPIDVECAQGQSRLQSAQPTDECPHQFGYYRMGDASHCGQFMNCASGRGFVFDCPEGLAWNPATYKCDWPDQVEDCDAEAFLGFRCPALAPKSDLLGEQEEDYTFHPSPDNCQVYFICIEGRPRRIGCGEDQAFNQELKQCDDIDNVPNCSSDIRAKGAEIKAARASAAAGRRKQN
;
A
#
# COMPACT_ATOMS: atom_id res chain seq x y z
N MET A 1 -16.38 93.13 2.32
CA MET A 1 -17.04 92.76 1.05
C MET A 1 -16.19 91.67 0.41
N ALA A 2 -16.49 90.41 0.73
CA ALA A 2 -17.12 89.41 -0.15
C ALA A 2 -16.07 88.67 -1.02
N LYS A 3 -15.98 87.34 -1.11
CA LYS A 3 -16.74 86.20 -0.57
C LYS A 3 -15.83 84.95 -0.67
N ILE A 4 -15.92 84.08 0.32
CA ILE A 4 -15.43 82.69 0.32
C ILE A 4 -16.29 81.89 -0.66
N ILE A 5 -15.68 81.09 -1.55
CA ILE A 5 -16.35 79.97 -2.23
C ILE A 5 -15.47 78.74 -2.12
N ILE A 6 -16.02 77.79 -1.36
CA ILE A 6 -15.62 76.40 -1.20
C ILE A 6 -15.94 75.67 -2.51
N SER A 7 -14.99 74.91 -3.05
CA SER A 7 -15.30 73.79 -3.94
C SER A 7 -14.43 72.60 -3.58
N ALA A 8 -15.01 71.71 -2.78
CA ALA A 8 -14.66 70.30 -2.72
C ALA A 8 -14.90 69.62 -4.09
N PHE A 9 -14.46 68.37 -4.23
CA PHE A 9 -14.39 67.53 -5.44
C PHE A 9 -13.14 67.85 -6.31
N LEU A 10 -12.10 67.04 -6.38
CA LEU A 10 -12.11 65.59 -6.62
C LEU A 10 -10.98 64.90 -5.82
N CYS A 11 -11.39 63.93 -5.03
CA CYS A 11 -10.54 62.99 -4.31
C CYS A 11 -9.97 61.93 -5.27
N LEU A 12 -8.77 61.47 -4.94
CA LEU A 12 -8.33 60.07 -5.06
C LEU A 12 -8.33 59.41 -6.44
N ALA A 13 -7.19 59.46 -7.13
CA ALA A 13 -6.76 58.38 -8.01
C ALA A 13 -5.22 58.29 -8.04
N MET A 14 -4.61 58.12 -6.87
CA MET A 14 -3.18 57.80 -6.73
C MET A 14 -3.02 56.61 -5.77
N PHE A 15 -3.76 55.53 -6.00
CA PHE A 15 -3.47 54.21 -5.42
C PHE A 15 -4.03 53.13 -6.34
N GLY A 16 -3.17 52.61 -7.20
CA GLY A 16 -3.39 51.41 -7.98
C GLY A 16 -2.03 50.76 -8.15
N SER A 17 -1.52 50.23 -7.05
CA SER A 17 -0.24 49.53 -6.98
C SER A 17 -0.12 48.52 -8.11
N LEU A 18 0.95 48.66 -8.88
CA LEU A 18 1.56 47.57 -9.63
C LEU A 18 1.89 46.45 -8.65
N ALA A 19 0.96 45.53 -8.46
CA ALA A 19 1.16 44.31 -7.69
C ALA A 19 0.24 43.20 -8.23
N GLN A 20 0.36 42.89 -9.52
CA GLN A 20 0.18 41.51 -9.95
C GLN A 20 1.58 40.90 -10.09
N ALA A 21 2.17 40.63 -8.93
CA ALA A 21 3.29 39.70 -8.86
C ALA A 21 2.81 38.35 -9.42
N ALA A 22 3.71 37.63 -10.08
CA ALA A 22 3.42 36.46 -10.88
C ALA A 22 3.01 35.24 -10.04
N ALA A 23 1.77 35.21 -9.56
CA ALA A 23 1.08 33.95 -9.29
C ALA A 23 0.51 33.45 -10.63
N GLY A 24 0.80 32.21 -11.01
CA GLY A 24 0.47 31.67 -12.34
C GLY A 24 -0.96 32.00 -12.78
N ALA A 25 -1.10 32.58 -13.97
CA ALA A 25 -2.41 32.96 -14.49
C ALA A 25 -3.32 31.71 -14.62
N CYS A 26 -4.54 31.82 -14.14
CA CYS A 26 -5.57 30.80 -14.31
C CYS A 26 -5.73 30.45 -15.80
N ARG A 27 -5.57 29.18 -16.16
CA ARG A 27 -5.85 28.71 -17.54
C ARG A 27 -7.34 28.76 -17.86
N GLU A 28 -8.16 28.46 -16.86
CA GLU A 28 -9.63 28.47 -16.93
C GLU A 28 -10.20 29.24 -15.73
N ALA A 29 -11.44 29.72 -15.85
CA ALA A 29 -12.08 30.46 -14.76
C ALA A 29 -12.20 29.63 -13.46
N ASN A 30 -12.40 28.32 -13.59
CA ASN A 30 -12.47 27.38 -12.48
C ASN A 30 -11.58 26.17 -12.77
N GLY A 31 -10.85 25.67 -11.77
CA GLY A 31 -10.02 24.48 -11.93
C GLY A 31 -8.85 24.43 -10.95
N THR A 32 -7.95 23.48 -11.17
CA THR A 32 -6.70 23.38 -10.41
C THR A 32 -5.50 23.26 -11.34
N ALA A 33 -4.32 23.65 -10.86
CA ALA A 33 -3.05 23.49 -11.59
C ALA A 33 -1.90 23.16 -10.63
N PRO A 34 -0.85 22.46 -11.10
CA PRO A 34 0.30 22.14 -10.26
C PRO A 34 1.14 23.39 -9.93
N VAL A 35 1.79 23.38 -8.77
CA VAL A 35 2.79 24.38 -8.38
C VAL A 35 4.18 23.85 -8.71
N SER A 36 4.98 24.63 -9.47
CA SER A 36 6.33 24.21 -9.85
C SER A 36 7.22 24.01 -8.62
N GLY A 37 7.86 22.84 -8.53
CA GLY A 37 8.75 22.50 -7.42
C GLY A 37 8.05 22.09 -6.13
N SER A 38 6.73 21.87 -6.14
CA SER A 38 5.98 21.33 -5.00
C SER A 38 5.11 20.14 -5.42
N CYS A 39 5.08 19.09 -4.60
CA CYS A 39 4.18 17.94 -4.81
C CYS A 39 2.84 18.08 -4.08
N ASP A 40 2.79 18.92 -3.04
CA ASP A 40 1.64 19.03 -2.15
C ASP A 40 1.07 20.45 -2.13
N ALA A 41 1.47 21.29 -3.09
CA ALA A 41 0.85 22.58 -3.36
C ALA A 41 0.19 22.58 -4.74
N TYR A 42 -0.93 23.28 -4.86
CA TYR A 42 -1.66 23.46 -6.10
C TYR A 42 -2.29 24.86 -6.15
N ILE A 43 -2.54 25.35 -7.37
CA ILE A 43 -3.32 26.57 -7.57
C ILE A 43 -4.78 26.17 -7.70
N GLU A 44 -5.67 26.80 -6.93
CA GLU A 44 -7.11 26.76 -7.14
C GLU A 44 -7.54 28.05 -7.86
N CYS A 45 -8.22 27.89 -8.99
CA CYS A 45 -8.83 28.99 -9.71
C CYS A 45 -10.32 29.02 -9.41
N LYS A 46 -10.82 30.18 -8.96
CA LYS A 46 -12.25 30.44 -8.75
C LYS A 46 -12.63 31.76 -9.40
N ASN A 47 -13.50 31.71 -10.39
CA ASN A 47 -13.89 32.87 -11.20
C ASN A 47 -12.70 33.69 -11.72
N GLY A 48 -11.62 33.01 -12.12
CA GLY A 48 -10.39 33.63 -12.63
C GLY A 48 -9.43 34.16 -11.57
N VAL A 49 -9.74 34.02 -10.28
CA VAL A 49 -8.84 34.35 -9.17
C VAL A 49 -8.02 33.12 -8.80
N ALA A 50 -6.69 33.21 -8.93
CA ALA A 50 -5.76 32.17 -8.54
C ALA A 50 -5.39 32.29 -7.05
N GLU A 51 -5.48 31.17 -6.33
CA GLU A 51 -5.04 31.04 -4.94
C GLU A 51 -4.14 29.80 -4.82
N GLU A 52 -2.94 29.94 -4.26
CA GLU A 52 -2.10 28.79 -3.93
C GLU A 52 -2.61 28.12 -2.65
N LYS A 53 -2.76 26.80 -2.70
CA LYS A 53 -3.24 25.95 -1.62
C LYS A 53 -2.29 24.81 -1.37
N LEU A 54 -2.29 24.34 -0.13
CA LEU A 54 -1.65 23.09 0.25
C LEU A 54 -2.69 21.98 0.30
N CYS A 55 -2.30 20.81 -0.15
CA CYS A 55 -2.97 19.57 0.19
C CYS A 55 -2.84 19.31 1.70
N PRO A 56 -3.81 18.58 2.31
CA PRO A 56 -3.70 18.15 3.69
C PRO A 56 -2.39 17.40 3.94
N ASP A 57 -1.85 17.53 5.14
CA ASP A 57 -0.57 16.96 5.52
C ASP A 57 -0.48 15.45 5.21
N GLY A 58 0.45 15.08 4.32
CA GLY A 58 0.65 13.71 3.84
C GLY A 58 -0.06 13.34 2.53
N LEU A 59 -0.88 14.23 1.96
CA LEU A 59 -1.47 14.08 0.63
C LEU A 59 -0.72 14.92 -0.41
N LEU A 60 -0.74 14.46 -1.66
CA LEU A 60 -0.10 15.11 -2.81
C LEU A 60 -1.14 15.59 -3.82
N TYR A 61 -0.81 16.63 -4.58
CA TYR A 61 -1.65 17.13 -5.66
C TYR A 61 -1.76 16.09 -6.78
N ASN A 62 -2.99 15.70 -7.11
CA ASN A 62 -3.31 14.74 -8.16
C ASN A 62 -3.99 15.45 -9.33
N GLU A 63 -3.21 15.76 -10.38
CA GLU A 63 -3.71 16.40 -11.61
C GLU A 63 -4.76 15.55 -12.35
N LYS A 64 -4.74 14.22 -12.16
CA LYS A 64 -5.71 13.30 -12.79
C LYS A 64 -7.03 13.23 -12.03
N SER A 65 -7.12 13.83 -10.84
CA SER A 65 -8.35 13.82 -10.04
C SER A 65 -9.43 14.71 -10.67
N THR A 66 -10.64 14.16 -10.82
CA THR A 66 -11.82 14.90 -11.32
C THR A 66 -12.65 15.52 -10.20
N GLY A 67 -12.31 15.25 -8.94
CA GLY A 67 -13.01 15.75 -7.76
C GLY A 67 -12.08 16.53 -6.86
N TYR A 68 -11.82 15.98 -5.67
CA TYR A 68 -10.88 16.59 -4.73
C TYR A 68 -9.44 16.45 -5.26
N PRO A 69 -8.66 17.55 -5.37
CA PRO A 69 -7.39 17.54 -6.11
C PRO A 69 -6.22 16.93 -5.34
N CYS A 70 -6.42 16.36 -4.15
CA CYS A 70 -5.35 15.76 -3.36
C CYS A 70 -5.60 14.27 -3.17
N GLY A 71 -4.55 13.46 -3.32
CA GLY A 71 -4.58 12.01 -3.21
C GLY A 71 -3.41 11.47 -2.40
N TYR A 72 -3.45 10.17 -2.09
CA TYR A 72 -2.33 9.51 -1.42
C TYR A 72 -1.11 9.43 -2.34
N PRO A 73 0.11 9.37 -1.79
CA PRO A 73 1.33 9.25 -2.59
C PRO A 73 1.32 8.09 -3.59
N ILE A 74 0.63 6.98 -3.30
CA ILE A 74 0.51 5.83 -4.21
C ILE A 74 -0.25 6.16 -5.50
N ASP A 75 -1.16 7.14 -5.47
CA ASP A 75 -2.02 7.53 -6.60
C ASP A 75 -1.44 8.70 -7.41
N VAL A 76 -0.29 9.22 -6.98
CA VAL A 76 0.29 10.47 -7.52
C VAL A 76 1.70 10.23 -8.03
N GLU A 77 1.89 10.47 -9.32
CA GLU A 77 3.20 10.48 -9.96
C GLU A 77 3.89 11.84 -9.66
N CYS A 78 4.50 11.98 -8.49
CA CYS A 78 5.35 13.13 -8.19
C CYS A 78 6.83 12.73 -8.12
N ALA A 79 7.72 13.52 -8.73
CA ALA A 79 9.16 13.35 -8.59
C ALA A 79 9.63 13.81 -7.19
N GLN A 80 9.44 12.94 -6.19
CA GLN A 80 9.65 13.24 -4.76
C GLN A 80 11.07 13.69 -4.41
N GLY A 81 12.09 13.39 -5.24
CA GLY A 81 13.49 13.71 -4.95
C GLY A 81 13.91 15.18 -5.11
N GLN A 82 13.09 16.03 -5.73
CA GLN A 82 13.43 17.45 -5.98
C GLN A 82 12.33 18.42 -5.53
N SER A 83 11.15 17.91 -5.21
CA SER A 83 10.00 18.73 -4.85
C SER A 83 9.98 19.05 -3.37
N ARG A 84 9.64 20.29 -3.05
CA ARG A 84 9.30 20.70 -1.69
C ARG A 84 8.02 19.99 -1.24
N LEU A 85 8.02 19.56 0.01
CA LEU A 85 6.84 19.15 0.76
C LEU A 85 6.65 20.11 1.94
N GLN A 86 5.42 20.22 2.42
CA GLN A 86 5.10 20.87 3.67
C GLN A 86 5.74 20.14 4.85
N SER A 87 5.88 20.83 5.98
CA SER A 87 6.32 20.21 7.22
C SER A 87 5.23 19.29 7.77
N ALA A 88 5.65 18.12 8.29
CA ALA A 88 4.75 17.18 8.94
C ALA A 88 3.97 17.83 10.08
N GLN A 89 2.69 17.50 10.20
CA GLN A 89 1.82 17.86 11.31
C GLN A 89 1.43 16.58 12.07
N PRO A 90 2.35 16.05 12.90
CA PRO A 90 2.13 14.77 13.56
C PRO A 90 1.05 14.88 14.63
N THR A 91 0.39 13.75 14.87
CA THR A 91 -0.44 13.50 16.06
C THR A 91 0.25 12.45 16.95
N ASP A 92 -0.38 12.09 18.07
CA ASP A 92 0.11 11.00 18.93
C ASP A 92 0.13 9.65 18.19
N GLU A 93 -0.71 9.47 17.16
CA GLU A 93 -0.84 8.22 16.40
C GLU A 93 -0.10 8.27 15.06
N CYS A 94 0.00 9.44 14.42
CA CYS A 94 0.32 9.54 13.00
C CYS A 94 1.49 10.50 12.73
N PRO A 95 2.53 10.07 11.99
CA PRO A 95 3.64 10.95 11.58
C PRO A 95 3.19 12.12 10.69
N HIS A 96 2.27 11.87 9.76
CA HIS A 96 1.49 12.88 9.04
C HIS A 96 0.01 12.55 9.17
N GLN A 97 -0.86 13.57 9.04
CA GLN A 97 -2.30 13.37 9.14
C GLN A 97 -2.87 12.34 8.15
N PHE A 98 -2.25 12.20 6.99
CA PHE A 98 -2.56 11.18 5.99
C PHE A 98 -1.31 10.39 5.62
N GLY A 99 -1.46 9.08 5.38
CA GLY A 99 -0.37 8.27 4.85
C GLY A 99 -0.51 6.79 5.15
N TYR A 100 0.46 6.01 4.70
CA TYR A 100 0.61 4.59 5.03
C TYR A 100 2.00 4.37 5.63
N TYR A 101 2.05 3.71 6.77
CA TYR A 101 3.27 3.55 7.56
C TYR A 101 3.49 2.09 7.91
N ARG A 102 4.74 1.64 7.85
CA ARG A 102 5.14 0.33 8.37
C ARG A 102 4.84 0.27 9.87
N MET A 103 4.37 -0.88 10.33
CA MET A 103 4.30 -1.23 11.74
C MET A 103 5.24 -2.39 12.05
N GLY A 104 5.71 -2.47 13.29
CA GLY A 104 6.60 -3.54 13.76
C GLY A 104 8.08 -3.35 13.37
N ASP A 105 8.85 -4.42 13.54
CA ASP A 105 10.27 -4.49 13.25
C ASP A 105 10.56 -5.48 12.11
N ALA A 106 11.84 -5.75 11.84
CA ALA A 106 12.27 -6.67 10.78
C ALA A 106 11.71 -8.10 10.93
N SER A 107 11.35 -8.52 12.15
CA SER A 107 10.73 -9.83 12.41
C SER A 107 9.21 -9.79 12.54
N HIS A 108 8.61 -8.60 12.55
CA HIS A 108 7.16 -8.37 12.67
C HIS A 108 6.67 -7.38 11.60
N CYS A 109 7.08 -7.60 10.36
CA CYS A 109 6.82 -6.71 9.21
C CYS A 109 5.46 -6.93 8.52
N GLY A 110 4.57 -7.75 9.11
CA GLY A 110 3.27 -8.13 8.55
C GLY A 110 2.13 -7.13 8.76
N GLN A 111 2.40 -5.94 9.33
CA GLN A 111 1.38 -4.94 9.66
C GLN A 111 1.73 -3.57 9.08
N PHE A 112 0.69 -2.80 8.80
CA PHE A 112 0.83 -1.39 8.41
C PHE A 112 -0.29 -0.56 9.02
N MET A 113 -0.07 0.75 9.08
CA MET A 113 -1.04 1.71 9.58
C MET A 113 -1.42 2.68 8.46
N ASN A 114 -2.72 2.86 8.24
CA ASN A 114 -3.24 3.98 7.45
C ASN A 114 -3.63 5.10 8.40
N CYS A 115 -3.11 6.30 8.15
CA CYS A 115 -3.54 7.52 8.82
C CYS A 115 -4.55 8.26 7.95
N ALA A 116 -5.66 8.68 8.56
CA ALA A 116 -6.65 9.53 7.93
C ALA A 116 -7.09 10.62 8.92
N SER A 117 -6.83 11.88 8.55
CA SER A 117 -7.11 13.04 9.42
C SER A 117 -6.48 12.93 10.81
N GLY A 118 -5.25 12.41 10.88
CA GLY A 118 -4.49 12.28 12.13
C GLY A 118 -4.88 11.10 13.02
N ARG A 119 -5.80 10.24 12.56
CA ARG A 119 -6.20 8.99 13.24
C ARG A 119 -5.61 7.79 12.52
N GLY A 120 -4.94 6.92 13.28
CA GLY A 120 -4.30 5.70 12.81
C GLY A 120 -5.25 4.49 12.82
N PHE A 121 -5.18 3.70 11.76
CA PHE A 121 -5.89 2.44 11.61
C PHE A 121 -4.89 1.36 11.23
N VAL A 122 -4.73 0.35 12.09
CA VAL A 122 -3.78 -0.74 11.88
C VAL A 122 -4.44 -1.87 11.09
N PHE A 123 -3.72 -2.41 10.11
CA PHE A 123 -4.14 -3.49 9.24
C PHE A 123 -3.07 -4.58 9.19
N ASP A 124 -3.54 -5.82 9.13
CA ASP A 124 -2.70 -6.99 8.87
C ASP A 124 -2.59 -7.25 7.37
N CYS A 125 -1.39 -7.54 6.90
CA CYS A 125 -1.19 -8.16 5.60
C CYS A 125 -1.75 -9.59 5.60
N PRO A 126 -2.13 -10.14 4.42
CA PRO A 126 -2.43 -11.55 4.30
C PRO A 126 -1.31 -12.42 4.89
N GLU A 127 -1.66 -13.56 5.48
CA GLU A 127 -0.70 -14.37 6.23
C GLU A 127 0.56 -14.72 5.41
N GLY A 128 1.74 -14.39 5.95
CA GLY A 128 3.02 -14.65 5.31
C GLY A 128 3.48 -13.57 4.34
N LEU A 129 2.72 -12.48 4.16
CA LEU A 129 3.14 -11.29 3.42
C LEU A 129 3.55 -10.16 4.37
N ALA A 130 4.45 -9.31 3.90
CA ALA A 130 4.97 -8.17 4.62
C ALA A 130 4.59 -6.85 3.96
N TRP A 131 4.40 -5.81 4.75
CA TRP A 131 4.13 -4.47 4.20
C TRP A 131 5.39 -3.91 3.51
N ASN A 132 5.23 -3.54 2.25
CA ASN A 132 6.24 -2.91 1.42
C ASN A 132 5.96 -1.39 1.30
N PRO A 133 6.70 -0.53 2.02
CA PRO A 133 6.50 0.91 1.95
C PRO A 133 6.90 1.53 0.61
N ALA A 134 7.69 0.84 -0.21
CA ALA A 134 8.08 1.32 -1.54
C ALA A 134 6.96 1.15 -2.58
N THR A 135 6.18 0.07 -2.47
CA THR A 135 5.09 -0.26 -3.41
C THR A 135 3.69 0.01 -2.84
N TYR A 136 3.61 0.33 -1.53
CA TYR A 136 2.38 0.49 -0.76
C TYR A 136 1.45 -0.73 -0.83
N LYS A 137 2.04 -1.93 -0.80
CA LYS A 137 1.34 -3.21 -0.89
C LYS A 137 1.93 -4.23 0.06
N CYS A 138 1.17 -5.28 0.34
CA CYS A 138 1.70 -6.47 0.98
C CYS A 138 2.42 -7.31 -0.08
N ASP A 139 3.73 -7.45 0.05
CA ASP A 139 4.59 -8.24 -0.84
C ASP A 139 5.21 -9.42 -0.09
N TRP A 140 5.94 -10.26 -0.82
CA TRP A 140 6.73 -11.31 -0.19
C TRP A 140 7.79 -10.71 0.73
N PRO A 141 8.00 -11.27 1.93
CA PRO A 141 8.98 -10.76 2.89
C PRO A 141 10.39 -10.59 2.31
N ASP A 142 10.80 -11.47 1.39
CA ASP A 142 12.10 -11.40 0.71
C ASP A 142 12.26 -10.23 -0.27
N GLN A 143 11.16 -9.58 -0.65
CA GLN A 143 11.13 -8.42 -1.54
C GLN A 143 10.97 -7.09 -0.78
N VAL A 144 10.92 -7.14 0.55
CA VAL A 144 10.79 -5.97 1.42
C VAL A 144 12.13 -5.71 2.10
N GLU A 145 12.76 -4.58 1.77
CA GLU A 145 14.14 -4.23 2.18
C GLU A 145 14.40 -4.40 3.69
N ASP A 146 13.47 -3.93 4.54
CA ASP A 146 13.63 -3.98 6.00
C ASP A 146 12.92 -5.17 6.68
N CYS A 147 12.62 -6.24 5.95
CA CYS A 147 11.93 -7.42 6.48
C CYS A 147 12.86 -8.64 6.44
N ASP A 148 13.12 -9.24 7.60
CA ASP A 148 13.83 -10.51 7.70
C ASP A 148 12.84 -11.65 7.46
N ALA A 149 12.82 -12.17 6.23
CA ALA A 149 11.92 -13.22 5.80
C ALA A 149 12.01 -14.49 6.65
N GLU A 150 13.20 -14.91 7.07
CA GLU A 150 13.36 -16.13 7.88
C GLU A 150 12.84 -15.92 9.29
N ALA A 151 13.15 -14.77 9.91
CA ALA A 151 12.69 -14.44 11.25
C ALA A 151 11.17 -14.22 11.30
N PHE A 152 10.62 -13.49 10.32
CA PHE A 152 9.20 -13.21 10.21
C PHE A 152 8.37 -14.48 9.97
N LEU A 153 8.84 -15.37 9.09
CA LEU A 153 8.13 -16.61 8.77
C LEU A 153 8.45 -17.76 9.74
N GLY A 154 9.50 -17.63 10.56
CA GLY A 154 9.97 -18.70 11.44
C GLY A 154 10.49 -19.93 10.69
N PHE A 155 10.91 -19.76 9.43
CA PHE A 155 11.34 -20.87 8.56
C PHE A 155 12.62 -20.50 7.82
N ARG A 156 13.57 -21.45 7.79
CA ARG A 156 14.82 -21.33 7.05
C ARG A 156 14.83 -22.35 5.93
N CYS A 157 15.17 -21.90 4.73
CA CYS A 157 15.32 -22.78 3.58
C CYS A 157 16.43 -23.80 3.83
N PRO A 158 16.19 -25.10 3.55
CA PRO A 158 17.24 -26.10 3.58
C PRO A 158 18.38 -25.74 2.61
N ALA A 159 19.61 -26.04 3.03
CA ALA A 159 20.78 -25.83 2.17
C ALA A 159 20.64 -26.66 0.89
N LEU A 160 20.91 -26.02 -0.26
CA LEU A 160 20.96 -26.72 -1.54
C LEU A 160 22.07 -27.77 -1.50
N ALA A 161 21.79 -28.95 -2.05
CA ALA A 161 22.82 -29.97 -2.20
C ALA A 161 23.98 -29.43 -3.06
N PRO A 162 25.24 -29.82 -2.78
CA PRO A 162 26.37 -29.41 -3.61
C PRO A 162 26.13 -29.84 -5.06
N LYS A 163 26.27 -28.89 -5.99
CA LYS A 163 26.13 -29.16 -7.43
C LYS A 163 27.11 -30.25 -7.86
N SER A 164 26.63 -31.25 -8.59
CA SER A 164 27.49 -32.21 -9.27
C SER A 164 27.69 -31.76 -10.73
N ASP A 165 28.85 -31.16 -11.02
CA ASP A 165 29.24 -30.76 -12.38
C ASP A 165 29.22 -31.93 -13.38
N LEU A 166 29.28 -33.17 -12.87
CA LEU A 166 29.28 -34.41 -13.66
C LEU A 166 27.89 -34.86 -14.08
N LEU A 167 26.82 -34.44 -13.39
CA LEU A 167 25.46 -34.90 -13.64
C LEU A 167 24.65 -33.94 -14.52
N GLY A 168 25.16 -32.73 -14.80
CA GLY A 168 24.46 -31.74 -15.62
C GLY A 168 23.08 -31.37 -15.06
N GLU A 169 22.94 -31.37 -13.73
CA GLU A 169 21.68 -31.06 -13.05
C GLU A 169 21.24 -29.64 -13.40
N GLN A 170 20.02 -29.50 -13.92
CA GLN A 170 19.41 -28.19 -14.13
C GLN A 170 19.30 -27.48 -12.78
N GLU A 171 19.66 -26.20 -12.76
CA GLU A 171 19.40 -25.34 -11.62
C GLU A 171 17.90 -25.26 -11.40
N GLU A 172 17.40 -25.89 -10.33
CA GLU A 172 16.05 -25.59 -9.87
C GLU A 172 16.08 -24.23 -9.20
N ASP A 173 15.47 -23.22 -9.85
CA ASP A 173 15.35 -21.86 -9.33
C ASP A 173 14.57 -21.80 -8.00
N TYR A 174 13.81 -22.86 -7.69
CA TYR A 174 12.98 -22.94 -6.51
C TYR A 174 12.80 -24.38 -6.00
N THR A 175 12.60 -24.53 -4.69
CA THR A 175 12.31 -25.81 -4.03
C THR A 175 11.09 -25.71 -3.11
N PHE A 176 10.39 -26.83 -2.88
CA PHE A 176 9.20 -26.89 -2.03
C PHE A 176 9.44 -27.69 -0.75
N HIS A 177 9.03 -27.13 0.38
CA HIS A 177 9.23 -27.71 1.71
C HIS A 177 7.93 -27.65 2.53
N PRO A 178 7.52 -28.73 3.21
CA PRO A 178 6.35 -28.69 4.08
C PRO A 178 6.59 -27.77 5.28
N SER A 179 5.53 -27.17 5.81
CA SER A 179 5.60 -26.50 7.11
C SER A 179 5.83 -27.53 8.23
N PRO A 180 6.65 -27.22 9.25
CA PRO A 180 6.91 -28.14 10.36
C PRO A 180 5.71 -28.33 11.31
N ASP A 181 4.76 -27.40 11.29
CA ASP A 181 3.67 -27.24 12.25
C ASP A 181 2.28 -27.38 11.63
N ASN A 182 2.12 -27.07 10.33
CA ASN A 182 0.84 -27.10 9.64
C ASN A 182 0.94 -27.72 8.24
N CYS A 183 0.39 -28.91 8.06
CA CYS A 183 0.36 -29.63 6.77
C CYS A 183 -0.38 -28.90 5.64
N GLN A 184 -1.24 -27.92 5.94
CA GLN A 184 -1.88 -27.08 4.93
C GLN A 184 -1.00 -25.93 4.47
N VAL A 185 0.18 -25.77 5.08
CA VAL A 185 1.15 -24.74 4.75
C VAL A 185 2.41 -25.40 4.20
N TYR A 186 3.02 -24.74 3.23
CA TYR A 186 4.33 -25.11 2.72
C TYR A 186 5.11 -23.84 2.37
N PHE A 187 6.41 -24.02 2.17
CA PHE A 187 7.33 -22.96 1.79
C PHE A 187 7.89 -23.23 0.41
N ILE A 188 7.90 -22.18 -0.42
CA ILE A 188 8.69 -22.15 -1.64
C ILE A 188 9.96 -21.38 -1.31
N CYS A 189 11.10 -22.01 -1.54
CA CYS A 189 12.41 -21.41 -1.38
C CYS A 189 12.93 -20.98 -2.75
N ILE A 190 13.00 -19.69 -3.01
CA ILE A 190 13.54 -19.10 -4.24
C ILE A 190 14.90 -18.49 -3.89
N GLU A 191 15.97 -18.96 -4.52
CA GLU A 191 17.34 -18.52 -4.19
C GLU A 191 17.68 -18.59 -2.68
N GLY A 192 17.13 -19.60 -1.98
CA GLY A 192 17.31 -19.77 -0.54
C GLY A 192 16.45 -18.86 0.35
N ARG A 193 15.55 -18.06 -0.22
CA ARG A 193 14.62 -17.19 0.52
C ARG A 193 13.22 -17.80 0.61
N PRO A 194 12.63 -17.89 1.81
CA PRO A 194 11.37 -18.59 2.00
C PRO A 194 10.15 -17.72 1.69
N ARG A 195 9.14 -18.32 1.05
CA ARG A 195 7.80 -17.75 0.85
C ARG A 195 6.76 -18.73 1.35
N ARG A 196 5.91 -18.28 2.28
CA ARG A 196 4.84 -19.10 2.87
C ARG A 196 3.64 -19.19 1.93
N ILE A 197 3.18 -20.40 1.66
CA ILE A 197 1.99 -20.67 0.84
C ILE A 197 1.01 -21.55 1.62
N GLY A 198 -0.27 -21.19 1.58
CA GLY A 198 -1.36 -21.99 2.10
C GLY A 198 -2.05 -22.81 1.00
N CYS A 199 -2.38 -24.05 1.30
CA CYS A 199 -3.34 -24.85 0.55
C CYS A 199 -4.78 -24.44 0.88
N GLY A 200 -5.73 -24.88 0.05
CA GLY A 200 -7.16 -24.72 0.35
C GLY A 200 -7.54 -25.42 1.66
N GLU A 201 -8.67 -25.01 2.24
CA GLU A 201 -9.10 -25.44 3.59
C GLU A 201 -9.29 -26.96 3.75
N ASP A 202 -9.55 -27.69 2.68
CA ASP A 202 -9.70 -29.16 2.61
C ASP A 202 -8.52 -29.86 1.90
N GLN A 203 -7.43 -29.14 1.69
CA GLN A 203 -6.21 -29.63 1.04
C GLN A 203 -5.01 -29.52 1.96
N ALA A 204 -3.99 -30.31 1.68
CA ALA A 204 -2.69 -30.22 2.34
C ALA A 204 -1.55 -30.40 1.34
N PHE A 205 -0.36 -29.93 1.69
CA PHE A 205 0.79 -30.01 0.81
C PHE A 205 1.30 -31.46 0.74
N ASN A 206 1.28 -32.02 -0.46
CA ASN A 206 1.85 -33.33 -0.75
C ASN A 206 3.30 -33.16 -1.24
N GLN A 207 4.26 -33.55 -0.40
CA GLN A 207 5.69 -33.39 -0.69
C GLN A 207 6.19 -34.27 -1.84
N GLU A 208 5.52 -35.39 -2.13
CA GLU A 208 5.86 -36.28 -3.26
C GLU A 208 5.39 -35.67 -4.58
N LEU A 209 4.18 -35.12 -4.60
CA LEU A 209 3.60 -34.46 -5.77
C LEU A 209 4.05 -33.00 -5.95
N LYS A 210 4.68 -32.41 -4.93
CA LYS A 210 5.10 -30.99 -4.90
C LYS A 210 3.94 -30.02 -5.13
N GLN A 211 2.75 -30.37 -4.66
CA GLN A 211 1.53 -29.56 -4.81
C GLN A 211 0.54 -29.81 -3.68
N CYS A 212 -0.47 -28.94 -3.56
CA CYS A 212 -1.60 -29.20 -2.70
C CYS A 212 -2.45 -30.35 -3.28
N ASP A 213 -2.77 -31.32 -2.43
CA ASP A 213 -3.61 -32.47 -2.73
C ASP A 213 -4.73 -32.56 -1.69
N ASP A 214 -5.71 -33.44 -1.91
CA ASP A 214 -6.72 -33.75 -0.89
C ASP A 214 -6.02 -34.10 0.42
N ILE A 215 -6.47 -33.50 1.53
CA ILE A 215 -5.86 -33.68 2.85
C ILE A 215 -5.78 -35.16 3.27
N ASP A 216 -6.70 -35.99 2.77
CA ASP A 216 -6.75 -37.43 3.05
C ASP A 216 -5.56 -38.20 2.40
N ASN A 217 -4.96 -37.65 1.34
CA ASN A 217 -3.81 -38.23 0.64
C ASN A 217 -2.46 -37.86 1.28
N VAL A 218 -2.43 -36.93 2.24
CA VAL A 218 -1.20 -36.44 2.86
C VAL A 218 -0.92 -37.17 4.18
N PRO A 219 0.00 -38.15 4.22
CA PRO A 219 0.12 -39.12 5.32
C PRO A 219 0.41 -38.50 6.69
N ASN A 220 1.17 -37.40 6.74
CA ASN A 220 1.65 -36.79 7.99
C ASN A 220 0.88 -35.54 8.43
N CYS A 221 -0.38 -35.42 8.02
CA CYS A 221 -1.24 -34.30 8.42
C CYS A 221 -2.01 -34.62 9.71
N SER A 222 -2.07 -33.67 10.66
CA SER A 222 -2.63 -33.91 11.98
C SER A 222 -4.13 -34.25 11.93
N SER A 223 -4.61 -35.03 12.91
CA SER A 223 -6.02 -35.42 13.01
C SER A 223 -6.96 -34.22 13.09
N ASP A 224 -6.53 -33.15 13.76
CA ASP A 224 -7.35 -31.96 13.99
C ASP A 224 -7.55 -31.16 12.69
N ILE A 225 -6.50 -31.03 11.88
CA ILE A 225 -6.57 -30.37 10.57
C ILE A 225 -7.42 -31.23 9.61
N ARG A 226 -7.22 -32.55 9.62
CA ARG A 226 -8.05 -33.48 8.83
C ARG A 226 -9.53 -33.40 9.20
N ALA A 227 -9.85 -33.33 10.49
CA ALA A 227 -11.22 -33.21 10.97
C ALA A 227 -11.89 -31.94 10.44
N LYS A 228 -11.21 -30.79 10.51
CA LYS A 228 -11.69 -29.52 9.94
C LYS A 228 -11.92 -29.61 8.43
N GLY A 229 -10.97 -30.22 7.71
CA GLY A 229 -11.11 -30.45 6.26
C GLY A 229 -12.34 -31.30 5.92
N ALA A 230 -12.59 -32.36 6.71
CA ALA A 230 -13.77 -33.22 6.57
C ALA A 230 -15.09 -32.45 6.80
N GLU A 231 -15.16 -31.59 7.81
CA GLU A 231 -16.33 -30.73 8.07
C GLU A 231 -16.63 -29.80 6.89
N ILE A 232 -15.59 -29.17 6.33
CA ILE A 232 -15.72 -28.28 5.17
C ILE A 232 -16.17 -29.06 3.93
N LYS A 233 -15.58 -30.24 3.68
CA LYS A 233 -15.97 -31.14 2.59
C LYS A 233 -17.45 -31.54 2.71
N ALA A 234 -17.91 -31.88 3.91
CA ALA A 234 -19.32 -32.21 4.19
C ALA A 234 -20.27 -31.01 4.00
N ALA A 235 -19.87 -29.82 4.44
CA ALA A 235 -20.65 -28.59 4.25
C ALA A 235 -20.80 -28.25 2.76
N ARG A 236 -19.71 -28.34 1.98
CA ARG A 236 -19.71 -28.11 0.53
C ARG A 236 -20.60 -29.12 -0.21
N ALA A 237 -20.53 -30.39 0.14
CA ALA A 237 -21.39 -31.44 -0.41
C ALA A 237 -22.88 -31.18 -0.13
N SER A 238 -23.20 -30.76 1.11
CA SER A 238 -24.57 -30.42 1.51
C SER A 238 -25.11 -29.22 0.74
N ALA A 239 -24.30 -28.17 0.56
CA ALA A 239 -24.68 -26.98 -0.22
C ALA A 239 -24.89 -27.29 -1.71
N ALA A 240 -24.09 -28.20 -2.28
CA ALA A 240 -24.24 -28.65 -3.66
C ALA A 240 -25.53 -29.49 -3.85
N ALA A 241 -25.83 -30.38 -2.91
CA ALA A 241 -27.06 -31.16 -2.92
C ALA A 241 -28.31 -30.28 -2.77
N GLY A 242 -28.24 -29.24 -1.94
CA GLY A 242 -29.32 -28.24 -1.80
C GLY A 242 -29.60 -27.49 -3.09
N ARG A 243 -28.56 -27.03 -3.80
CA ARG A 243 -28.69 -26.36 -5.10
C ARG A 243 -29.30 -27.25 -6.18
N ARG A 244 -28.95 -28.54 -6.20
CA ARG A 244 -29.55 -29.51 -7.14
C ARG A 244 -31.02 -29.84 -6.86
N LYS A 245 -31.52 -29.57 -5.66
CA LYS A 245 -32.94 -29.74 -5.31
C LYS A 245 -33.79 -28.50 -5.61
N GLN A 246 -33.15 -27.36 -5.91
CA GLN A 246 -33.81 -26.09 -6.20
C GLN A 246 -33.88 -25.76 -7.70
N ASN A 247 -33.17 -26.52 -8.54
CA ASN A 247 -33.24 -26.49 -10.00
C ASN A 247 -34.00 -27.71 -10.53
#